data_AF-A0AAV9FJX2-F1
#
_entry.id   AF-A0AAV9FJX2-F1
#
_cell.length_a   1.000
_cell.length_b   1.000
_cell.length_c   1.000
_cell.angle_alpha   90.00
_cell.angle_beta   90.00
_cell.angle_gamma   90.00
#
_symmetry.space_group_name_H-M   'P 1'
#
loop_
_entity.id
_entity.type
_entity.pdbx_description
1 polymer ?
#
loop_
_entity_poly.entity_id
_entity_poly.type
_entity_poly.pdbx_seq_one_letter_code
_entity_poly.pdbx_strand_id
1 'polypeptide(L)'
;MGEIGGNDYNYAFMQGMSLDKTRTLVPSHRCDPMVIEHGATMIVVPGDLPLGCLPVYLVIVKSPNTKDYNDLTGCLNWLNEFLEYHNGLLRMELDRLQQLHPEAHIVYVDYYGITMRFYCSPNEFGTSSSPPPPPWPCKEHRCSRIT
;
A
#
# COMPACT_ATOMS: atom_id res chain seq x y z
N MET A 1 10.14 5.53 12.17
CA MET A 1 10.19 4.17 11.58
C MET A 1 9.62 4.24 10.17
N GLY A 2 10.14 3.44 9.25
CA GLY A 2 9.64 3.35 7.87
C GLY A 2 8.70 2.17 7.69
N GLU A 3 8.19 2.02 6.47
CA GLU A 3 7.40 0.87 6.01
C GLU A 3 8.20 -0.44 6.11
N ILE A 4 7.51 -1.54 6.42
CA ILE A 4 8.13 -2.87 6.57
C ILE A 4 7.84 -3.68 5.31
N GLY A 5 8.88 -4.20 4.65
CA GLY A 5 8.72 -5.11 3.50
C GLY A 5 8.62 -4.41 2.14
N GLY A 6 8.23 -3.13 2.08
CA GLY A 6 8.14 -2.39 0.83
C GLY A 6 9.37 -2.50 -0.08
N ASN A 7 10.60 -2.39 0.47
CA ASN A 7 11.84 -2.54 -0.33
C ASN A 7 12.05 -3.98 -0.84
N ASP A 8 11.75 -4.99 -0.02
CA ASP A 8 11.85 -6.41 -0.36
C ASP A 8 10.94 -6.75 -1.54
N TYR A 9 9.70 -6.25 -1.51
CA TYR A 9 8.71 -6.44 -2.56
C TYR A 9 9.09 -5.68 -3.82
N ASN A 10 9.52 -4.42 -3.68
CA ASN A 10 9.97 -3.61 -4.80
C ASN A 10 11.15 -4.27 -5.53
N TYR A 11 12.15 -4.73 -4.78
CA TYR A 11 13.27 -5.44 -5.38
C TYR A 11 12.83 -6.74 -6.04
N ALA A 12 11.99 -7.55 -5.39
CA ALA A 12 11.48 -8.80 -5.96
C ALA A 12 10.73 -8.59 -7.28
N PHE A 13 9.77 -7.65 -7.31
CA PHE A 13 9.01 -7.35 -8.52
C PHE A 13 9.87 -6.74 -9.62
N MET A 14 10.81 -5.84 -9.29
CA MET A 14 11.75 -5.28 -10.28
C MET A 14 12.67 -6.35 -10.89
N GLN A 15 12.95 -7.43 -10.17
CA GLN A 15 13.69 -8.60 -10.67
C GLN A 15 12.81 -9.60 -11.44
N GLY A 16 11.53 -9.29 -11.68
CA GLY A 16 10.60 -10.16 -12.39
C GLY A 16 10.14 -11.37 -11.58
N MET A 17 10.23 -11.31 -10.25
CA MET A 17 9.71 -12.37 -9.39
C MET A 17 8.18 -12.43 -9.47
N SER A 18 7.61 -13.66 -9.50
CA SER A 18 6.17 -13.83 -9.53
C SER A 18 5.52 -13.41 -8.20
N LEU A 19 4.21 -13.13 -8.24
CA LEU A 19 3.43 -12.84 -7.05
C LEU A 19 3.55 -13.96 -6.00
N ASP A 20 3.46 -15.23 -6.42
CA ASP A 20 3.54 -16.38 -5.50
C ASP A 20 4.89 -16.45 -4.78
N LYS A 21 5.99 -16.17 -5.50
CA LYS A 21 7.32 -16.11 -4.89
C LYS A 21 7.48 -14.88 -4.02
N THR A 22 6.93 -13.74 -4.41
CA THR A 22 7.02 -12.51 -3.61
C THR A 22 6.20 -12.63 -2.32
N ARG A 23 5.09 -13.36 -2.33
CA ARG A 23 4.31 -13.68 -1.13
C ARG A 23 5.11 -14.43 -0.07
N THR A 24 6.12 -15.22 -0.44
CA THR A 24 6.97 -15.90 0.55
C THR A 24 7.92 -14.94 1.27
N LEU A 25 8.10 -13.72 0.74
CA LEU A 25 8.86 -12.65 1.40
C LEU A 25 8.05 -11.90 2.44
N VAL A 26 6.71 -12.00 2.43
CA VAL A 26 5.86 -11.44 3.49
C VAL A 26 6.09 -12.28 4.73
N PRO A 27 6.91 -11.83 5.70
CA PRO A 27 7.25 -12.66 6.82
C PRO A 27 6.03 -12.74 7.73
N SER A 28 5.59 -13.93 8.11
CA SER A 28 4.42 -14.06 8.97
C SER A 28 4.64 -13.47 10.38
N HIS A 29 5.89 -13.25 10.83
CA HIS A 29 6.21 -12.92 12.24
C HIS A 29 7.50 -12.09 12.46
N ARG A 30 7.74 -11.00 11.70
CA ARG A 30 9.02 -10.24 11.82
C ARG A 30 8.91 -8.77 12.21
N CYS A 31 7.83 -8.35 12.85
CA CYS A 31 7.99 -7.21 13.75
C CYS A 31 8.80 -7.73 14.95
N ASP A 32 10.11 -7.50 14.91
CA ASP A 32 11.02 -7.96 15.94
C ASP A 32 10.72 -7.20 17.25
N PRO A 33 10.37 -7.89 18.35
CA PRO A 33 10.17 -7.26 19.65
C PRO A 33 11.46 -6.63 20.19
N MET A 34 12.62 -6.85 19.55
CA MET A 34 13.92 -6.31 19.97
C MET A 34 13.87 -4.83 20.32
N VAL A 35 13.13 -3.99 19.57
CA VAL A 35 13.03 -2.56 19.89
C VAL A 35 12.33 -2.31 21.23
N ILE A 36 11.31 -3.11 21.58
CA ILE A 36 10.60 -3.05 22.86
C ILE A 36 11.51 -3.60 23.97
N GLU A 37 12.17 -4.73 23.72
CA GLU A 37 13.13 -5.34 24.66
C GLU A 37 14.30 -4.41 25.01
N HIS A 38 14.65 -3.49 24.11
CA HIS A 38 15.67 -2.46 24.34
C HIS A 38 15.12 -1.14 24.92
N GLY A 39 13.87 -1.15 25.41
CA GLY A 39 13.27 -0.06 26.19
C GLY A 39 12.41 0.92 25.40
N ALA A 40 12.04 0.61 24.15
CA ALA A 40 11.06 1.44 23.43
C ALA A 40 9.68 1.34 24.10
N THR A 41 9.18 2.46 24.60
CA THR A 41 7.85 2.55 25.22
C THR A 41 6.75 2.98 24.25
N MET A 42 7.12 3.52 23.10
CA MET A 42 6.17 3.91 22.04
C MET A 42 6.75 3.57 20.67
N ILE A 43 5.96 2.88 19.86
CA ILE A 43 6.33 2.41 18.54
C ILE A 43 5.22 2.80 17.57
N VAL A 44 5.62 3.42 16.46
CA VAL A 44 4.70 3.78 15.37
C VAL A 44 5.12 2.98 14.15
N VAL A 45 4.22 2.12 13.67
CA VAL A 45 4.47 1.23 12.53
C VAL A 45 3.51 1.60 11.40
N PRO A 46 4.01 2.20 10.31
CA PRO A 46 3.19 2.44 9.13
C PRO A 46 2.98 1.12 8.35
N GLY A 47 1.79 0.95 7.79
CA GLY A 47 1.56 -0.02 6.73
C GLY A 47 2.17 0.43 5.40
N ASP A 48 2.31 -0.50 4.46
CA ASP A 48 2.80 -0.22 3.11
C ASP A 48 1.79 0.60 2.28
N LEU A 49 2.32 1.42 1.38
CA LEU A 49 1.56 2.20 0.39
C LEU A 49 0.92 1.31 -0.70
N PRO A 50 -0.13 1.77 -1.40
CA PRO A 50 -0.70 1.03 -2.52
C PRO A 50 0.27 1.03 -3.71
N LEU A 51 1.16 0.03 -3.81
CA LEU A 51 2.17 -0.05 -4.88
C LEU A 51 1.54 -0.05 -6.28
N GLY A 52 0.33 -0.62 -6.43
CA GLY A 52 -0.42 -0.63 -7.68
C GLY A 52 -0.77 0.76 -8.22
N CYS A 53 -0.73 1.78 -7.36
CA CYS A 53 -0.97 3.17 -7.74
C CYS A 53 0.32 3.94 -8.05
N LEU A 54 1.50 3.38 -7.81
CA LEU A 54 2.76 4.08 -8.06
C LEU A 54 3.06 4.13 -9.58
N PRO A 55 3.46 5.31 -10.12
CA PRO A 55 3.73 5.46 -11.56
C PRO A 55 4.73 4.44 -12.12
N VAL A 56 5.74 4.05 -11.33
CA VAL A 56 6.75 3.07 -11.74
C VAL A 56 6.14 1.71 -12.10
N TYR A 57 5.16 1.22 -11.33
CA TYR A 57 4.50 -0.05 -11.62
C TYR A 57 3.55 0.04 -12.79
N LEU A 58 2.84 1.16 -12.96
CA LEU A 58 1.98 1.39 -14.11
C LEU A 58 2.79 1.35 -15.42
N VAL A 59 4.00 1.92 -15.41
CA VAL A 59 4.91 1.93 -16.58
C VAL A 59 5.56 0.57 -16.83
N ILE A 60 6.03 -0.13 -15.79
CA ILE A 60 6.75 -1.41 -15.94
C ILE A 60 5.78 -2.55 -16.28
N VAL A 61 4.64 -2.65 -15.59
CA VAL A 61 3.68 -3.75 -15.80
C VAL A 61 2.94 -3.58 -17.12
N LYS A 62 2.47 -2.36 -17.41
CA LYS A 62 1.79 -1.95 -18.66
C LYS A 62 0.90 -3.06 -19.24
N SER A 63 -0.01 -3.60 -18.41
CA SER A 63 -0.86 -4.70 -18.81
C SER A 63 -1.79 -4.27 -19.96
N PRO A 64 -1.96 -5.09 -21.00
CA PRO A 64 -2.96 -4.83 -22.05
C PRO A 64 -4.38 -5.13 -21.57
N ASN A 65 -4.55 -5.83 -20.44
CA ASN A 65 -5.86 -6.16 -19.89
C ASN A 65 -6.37 -5.04 -18.99
N THR A 66 -7.41 -4.34 -19.43
CA THR A 66 -8.00 -3.23 -18.65
C THR A 66 -8.55 -3.69 -17.30
N LYS A 67 -8.93 -4.96 -17.15
CA LYS A 67 -9.44 -5.53 -15.88
C LYS A 67 -8.38 -5.65 -14.79
N ASP A 68 -7.09 -5.55 -15.15
CA ASP A 68 -6.01 -5.55 -14.16
C ASP A 68 -5.95 -4.22 -13.40
N TYR A 69 -6.64 -3.19 -13.90
CA TYR A 69 -6.69 -1.86 -13.34
C TYR A 69 -8.03 -1.59 -12.66
N ASN A 70 -7.98 -0.76 -11.62
CA ASN A 70 -9.17 -0.24 -10.97
C ASN A 70 -9.80 0.86 -11.84
N ASP A 71 -11.09 0.77 -12.13
CA ASP A 71 -11.78 1.72 -13.02
C ASP A 71 -11.82 3.15 -12.47
N LEU A 72 -11.81 3.32 -11.14
CA LEU A 72 -11.87 4.63 -10.49
C LEU A 72 -10.48 5.27 -10.39
N THR A 73 -9.48 4.51 -9.96
CA THR A 73 -8.17 5.06 -9.60
C THR A 73 -7.08 4.80 -10.64
N GLY A 74 -7.30 3.88 -11.58
CA GLY A 74 -6.30 3.45 -12.55
C GLY A 74 -5.15 2.62 -11.96
N CYS A 75 -5.24 2.22 -10.69
CA CYS A 75 -4.22 1.42 -10.02
C CYS A 75 -4.30 -0.07 -10.38
N LEU A 76 -3.18 -0.79 -10.33
CA LEU A 76 -3.15 -2.24 -10.52
C LEU A 76 -3.79 -2.99 -9.34
N ASN A 77 -4.86 -3.74 -9.60
CA ASN A 77 -5.65 -4.46 -8.59
C ASN A 77 -4.81 -5.52 -7.87
N TRP A 78 -4.18 -6.44 -8.61
CA TRP A 78 -3.44 -7.57 -8.03
C TRP A 78 -2.28 -7.11 -7.13
N LEU A 79 -1.67 -5.98 -7.45
CA LEU A 79 -0.57 -5.43 -6.67
C LEU A 79 -1.11 -4.76 -5.40
N ASN A 80 -2.22 -4.02 -5.47
CA ASN A 80 -2.87 -3.48 -4.28
C ASN A 80 -3.39 -4.58 -3.35
N GLU A 81 -4.00 -5.64 -3.88
CA GLU A 81 -4.43 -6.82 -3.12
C GLU A 81 -3.27 -7.48 -2.37
N PHE A 82 -2.07 -7.50 -2.98
CA PHE A 82 -0.86 -7.99 -2.32
C PHE A 82 -0.46 -7.14 -1.11
N LEU A 83 -0.55 -5.81 -1.20
CA LEU A 83 -0.21 -4.93 -0.09
C LEU A 83 -1.30 -4.93 1.00
N GLU A 84 -2.56 -5.11 0.63
CA GLU A 84 -3.63 -5.33 1.61
C GLU A 84 -3.43 -6.63 2.39
N TYR A 85 -2.99 -7.69 1.72
CA TYR A 85 -2.59 -8.95 2.35
C TYR A 85 -1.42 -8.75 3.34
N HIS A 86 -0.35 -8.07 2.91
CA HIS A 86 0.77 -7.71 3.80
C HIS A 86 0.28 -6.89 5.02
N ASN A 87 -0.44 -5.80 4.80
CA ASN A 87 -0.93 -4.90 5.85
C ASN A 87 -1.91 -5.62 6.81
N GLY A 88 -2.65 -6.62 6.33
CA GLY A 88 -3.46 -7.50 7.16
C GLY A 88 -2.61 -8.33 8.12
N LEU A 89 -1.56 -8.99 7.61
CA LEU A 89 -0.63 -9.77 8.43
C LEU A 89 0.14 -8.89 9.42
N LEU A 90 0.60 -7.72 8.97
CA LEU A 90 1.29 -6.75 9.82
C LEU A 90 0.44 -6.35 11.02
N ARG A 91 -0.83 -5.99 10.80
CA ARG A 91 -1.75 -5.64 11.90
C ARG A 91 -1.93 -6.78 12.90
N MET A 92 -2.11 -8.02 12.42
CA MET A 92 -2.22 -9.18 13.32
C MET A 92 -0.96 -9.40 14.16
N GLU A 93 0.22 -9.16 13.60
CA GLU A 93 1.48 -9.28 14.33
C GLU A 93 1.65 -8.13 15.35
N LEU A 94 1.26 -6.90 15.01
CA LEU A 94 1.28 -5.77 15.94
C LEU A 94 0.32 -6.00 17.11
N ASP A 95 -0.88 -6.54 16.85
CA ASP A 95 -1.83 -6.92 17.91
C ASP A 95 -1.24 -7.98 18.85
N ARG A 96 -0.54 -8.97 18.28
CA ARG A 96 0.17 -10.00 19.06
C ARG A 96 1.28 -9.39 19.93
N LEU A 97 2.07 -8.49 19.38
CA LEU A 97 3.14 -7.80 20.11
C LEU A 97 2.59 -6.92 21.23
N GLN A 98 1.48 -6.22 20.98
CA GLN A 98 0.84 -5.38 21.98
C GLN A 98 0.33 -6.20 23.19
N GLN A 99 -0.10 -7.45 22.95
CA GLN A 99 -0.49 -8.39 24.02
C GLN A 99 0.71 -8.91 24.80
N LEU A 100 1.85 -9.12 24.15
CA LEU A 100 3.09 -9.58 24.81
C LEU A 100 3.79 -8.47 25.61
N HIS A 101 3.65 -7.23 25.15
CA HIS A 101 4.29 -6.05 25.73
C HIS A 101 3.23 -5.00 26.12
N PRO A 102 2.40 -5.27 27.14
CA PRO A 102 1.36 -4.33 27.58
C PRO A 102 1.92 -3.00 28.10
N GLU A 103 3.21 -2.94 28.45
CA GLU A 103 3.94 -1.74 28.85
C GLU A 103 4.32 -0.81 27.69
N ALA A 104 4.33 -1.32 26.45
CA ALA A 104 4.66 -0.55 25.26
C ALA A 104 3.37 -0.08 24.57
N HIS A 105 3.43 1.10 23.94
CA HIS A 105 2.35 1.63 23.11
C HIS A 105 2.68 1.43 21.63
N ILE A 106 2.02 0.45 20.99
CA ILE A 106 2.21 0.14 19.58
C ILE A 106 1.06 0.76 18.78
N VAL A 107 1.40 1.63 17.83
CA VAL A 107 0.43 2.35 17.00
C VAL A 107 0.64 1.98 15.53
N TYR A 108 -0.37 1.40 14.91
CA TYR A 108 -0.42 1.20 13.47
C TYR A 108 -0.87 2.48 12.76
N VAL A 109 -0.21 2.83 11.64
CA VAL A 109 -0.62 3.95 10.79
C VAL A 109 -1.02 3.44 9.42
N ASP A 110 -2.28 3.69 9.05
CA ASP A 110 -2.87 3.24 7.79
C ASP A 110 -2.45 4.13 6.60
N TYR A 111 -1.18 4.04 6.21
CA TYR A 111 -0.67 4.75 5.03
C TYR A 111 -1.39 4.33 3.76
N TYR A 112 -1.77 3.06 3.64
CA TYR A 112 -2.57 2.56 2.52
C TYR A 112 -3.87 3.34 2.38
N GLY A 113 -4.71 3.35 3.43
CA GLY A 113 -6.01 4.03 3.40
C GLY A 113 -5.92 5.56 3.35
N ILE A 114 -4.88 6.16 3.95
CA ILE A 114 -4.59 7.59 3.78
C ILE A 114 -4.28 7.89 2.31
N THR A 115 -3.42 7.10 1.68
CA THR A 115 -2.97 7.37 0.31
C THR A 115 -4.06 7.06 -0.72
N MET A 116 -4.84 6.00 -0.51
CA MET A 116 -5.99 5.67 -1.36
C MET A 116 -7.03 6.78 -1.42
N ARG A 117 -7.19 7.59 -0.35
CA ARG A 117 -8.07 8.77 -0.40
C ARG A 117 -7.61 9.81 -1.43
N PHE A 118 -6.31 10.00 -1.60
CA PHE A 118 -5.78 10.88 -2.65
C PHE A 118 -6.10 10.36 -4.06
N TYR A 119 -6.03 9.05 -4.26
CA TYR A 119 -6.33 8.44 -5.56
C TYR A 119 -7.84 8.41 -5.87
N CYS A 120 -8.69 8.21 -4.86
CA CYS A 120 -10.14 8.21 -5.04
C CYS A 120 -10.73 9.61 -5.21
N SER A 121 -10.12 10.63 -4.58
CA SER A 121 -10.62 12.01 -4.56
C SER A 121 -9.56 13.05 -4.95
N PRO A 122 -8.90 12.94 -6.11
CA PRO A 122 -7.79 13.84 -6.49
C PRO A 122 -8.17 15.33 -6.42
N ASN A 123 -9.39 15.67 -6.84
CA ASN A 123 -9.90 17.04 -6.84
C ASN A 123 -10.06 17.65 -5.43
N GLU A 124 -10.26 16.83 -4.39
CA GLU A 124 -10.39 17.32 -3.01
C GLU A 124 -9.04 17.74 -2.43
N PHE A 125 -7.94 17.18 -2.94
CA PHE A 125 -6.58 17.38 -2.42
C PHE A 125 -5.69 18.20 -3.36
N GLY A 126 -6.28 18.89 -4.34
CA GLY A 126 -5.59 19.86 -5.20
C GLY A 126 -4.81 19.25 -6.37
N THR A 127 -4.97 17.97 -6.71
CA THR A 127 -4.45 17.43 -7.96
C THR A 127 -5.43 17.74 -9.09
N SER A 128 -5.36 18.96 -9.62
CA SER A 128 -6.05 19.31 -10.85
C SER A 128 -5.51 18.45 -11.99
N SER A 129 -6.35 17.58 -12.54
CA SER A 129 -6.29 16.98 -13.89
C SER A 129 -4.95 17.15 -14.62
N SER A 130 -3.90 16.47 -14.16
CA SER A 130 -2.75 16.19 -15.02
C SER A 130 -3.18 15.06 -15.93
N PRO A 131 -3.28 15.24 -17.25
CA PRO A 131 -3.73 14.18 -18.13
C PRO A 131 -2.74 13.01 -18.02
N PRO A 132 -3.22 11.75 -17.93
CA PRO A 132 -2.33 10.60 -17.99
C PRO A 132 -1.54 10.65 -19.31
N PRO A 133 -0.25 10.25 -19.33
CA PRO A 133 0.49 10.14 -20.58
C PRO A 133 -0.29 9.22 -21.53
N PRO A 134 -0.51 9.63 -22.80
CA PRO A 134 -1.31 8.87 -23.75
C PRO A 134 -0.71 7.47 -24.00
N PRO A 135 -1.54 6.43 -24.27
CA PRO A 135 -2.89 6.53 -24.83
C PRO A 135 -3.95 5.77 -24.00
N TRP A 136 -4.67 6.45 -23.11
CA TRP A 136 -5.93 5.93 -22.56
C TRP A 136 -6.96 7.08 -22.46
N PRO A 137 -8.13 6.99 -23.10
CA PRO A 137 -9.10 8.08 -23.13
C PRO A 137 -9.95 8.09 -21.86
N CYS A 138 -9.74 9.07 -20.97
CA CYS A 138 -10.74 9.42 -19.96
C CYS A 138 -11.86 10.23 -20.64
N LYS A 139 -13.06 9.65 -20.75
CA LYS A 139 -14.27 10.40 -21.14
C LYS A 139 -14.89 11.05 -19.91
N GLU A 140 -15.20 12.33 -20.05
CA GLU A 140 -15.85 13.22 -19.10
C GLU A 140 -17.16 12.65 -18.49
N HIS A 141 -17.48 12.97 -17.23
CA HIS A 141 -18.54 13.93 -16.88
C HIS A 141 -18.87 13.97 -15.36
N ARG A 142 -18.65 15.16 -14.79
CA ARG A 142 -19.46 15.94 -13.82
C ARG A 142 -19.77 15.43 -12.40
N CYS A 143 -19.34 16.27 -11.45
CA CYS A 143 -19.86 16.45 -10.10
C CYS A 143 -21.30 17.01 -10.07
N SER A 144 -22.05 16.63 -9.02
CA SER A 144 -23.10 17.47 -8.41
C SER A 144 -22.99 17.36 -6.89
N ARG A 145 -22.96 18.50 -6.17
CA ARG A 145 -23.23 18.53 -4.72
C ARG A 145 -24.71 18.23 -4.51
N ILE A 146 -25.04 17.34 -3.57
CA ILE A 146 -26.39 17.24 -3.02
C ILE A 146 -26.34 17.92 -1.65
N THR A 147 -26.96 19.09 -1.56
CA THR A 147 -27.51 19.64 -0.32
C THR A 147 -28.81 18.94 0.02
#